data_AF-A0A674MS54-F1
#
_entry.id   AF-A0A674MS54-F1
#
_cell.length_a   1.000
_cell.length_b   1.000
_cell.length_c   1.000
_cell.angle_alpha   90.00
_cell.angle_beta   90.00
_cell.angle_gamma   90.00
#
_symmetry.space_group_name_H-M   'P 1'
#
loop_
_entity.id
_entity.type
_entity.pdbx_description
1 polymer ?
#
loop_
_entity_poly.entity_id
_entity_poly.type
_entity_poly.pdbx_seq_one_letter_code
_entity_poly.pdbx_strand_id
1 'polypeptide(L)'
;SGCHLLRLVFFKVIVSALVRCRLPMKVGSCRAAFPKFYYDVTNQSCRDFIYGGCEANANNFDSKEECETSDKRCVSYPELCEAEPDVGPCRAMFRHWYYDSKVGSCKGFTYGGCRGNKNNYVTEQSCMGTCTEHCLLMPDAGPCRAAFPMFFYDPSTDTCQSFIYGGCHGNGNRYSSKEDCMSRCRSAHLSPT
;
A
#
# COMPACT_ATOMS: atom_id res chain seq x y z
N SER A 1 22.80 13.77 -14.73
CA SER A 1 22.61 13.23 -13.36
C SER A 1 21.36 13.73 -12.62
N GLY A 2 20.60 14.73 -13.12
CA GLY A 2 19.39 15.23 -12.44
C GLY A 2 18.05 14.56 -12.79
N CYS A 3 17.97 13.79 -13.89
CA CYS A 3 16.71 13.22 -14.39
C CYS A 3 16.31 11.90 -13.67
N HIS A 4 17.28 11.16 -13.15
CA HIS A 4 17.03 9.89 -12.43
C HIS A 4 16.45 10.11 -11.03
N LEU A 5 16.91 11.15 -10.34
CA LEU A 5 16.46 11.47 -8.98
C LEU A 5 15.01 11.98 -8.96
N LEU A 6 14.59 12.77 -9.96
CA LEU A 6 13.19 13.20 -10.10
C LEU A 6 12.23 12.02 -10.33
N ARG A 7 12.62 11.03 -11.15
CA ARG A 7 11.80 9.82 -11.39
C ARG A 7 11.59 8.99 -10.13
N LEU A 8 12.64 8.78 -9.33
CA LEU A 8 12.59 8.05 -8.05
C LEU A 8 11.68 8.76 -7.02
N VAL A 9 11.77 10.08 -6.92
CA VAL A 9 10.93 10.87 -6.01
C VAL A 9 9.46 10.83 -6.45
N PHE A 10 9.16 11.00 -7.74
CA PHE A 10 7.80 10.89 -8.26
C PHE A 10 7.18 9.49 -8.06
N PHE A 11 7.97 8.42 -8.18
CA PHE A 11 7.51 7.04 -7.99
C PHE A 11 7.16 6.75 -6.53
N LYS A 12 8.02 7.16 -5.58
CA LYS A 12 7.76 7.07 -4.13
C LYS A 12 6.51 7.87 -3.73
N VAL A 13 6.29 9.03 -4.35
CA VAL A 13 5.14 9.90 -4.08
C VAL A 13 3.81 9.30 -4.55
N ILE A 14 3.78 8.62 -5.71
CA ILE A 14 2.55 8.01 -6.25
C ILE A 14 2.14 6.74 -5.46
N VAL A 15 3.11 5.89 -5.10
CA VAL A 15 2.86 4.63 -4.40
C VAL A 15 2.49 4.86 -2.92
N SER A 16 3.12 5.86 -2.28
CA SER A 16 2.83 6.25 -0.88
C SER A 16 1.44 6.90 -0.69
N ALA A 17 0.75 7.30 -1.77
CA ALA A 17 -0.58 7.90 -1.72
C ALA A 17 -1.73 6.87 -1.65
N LEU A 18 -1.54 5.64 -2.16
CA LEU A 18 -2.61 4.66 -2.35
C LEU A 18 -3.12 4.03 -1.03
N VAL A 19 -2.28 4.04 0.02
CA VAL A 19 -2.60 3.51 1.36
C VAL A 19 -2.94 4.63 2.36
N ARG A 20 -2.57 5.89 2.05
CA ARG A 20 -2.77 7.05 2.95
C ARG A 20 -4.21 7.22 3.37
N CYS A 21 -5.12 7.22 2.40
CA CYS A 21 -6.50 7.58 2.61
C CYS A 21 -7.28 6.57 3.51
N ARG A 22 -6.71 5.38 3.77
CA ARG A 22 -7.31 4.38 4.67
C ARG A 22 -6.69 4.36 6.06
N LEU A 23 -5.60 5.09 6.28
CA LEU A 23 -5.07 5.23 7.63
C LEU A 23 -6.12 5.93 8.50
N PRO A 24 -6.36 5.49 9.74
CA PRO A 24 -7.25 6.21 10.63
C PRO A 24 -6.67 7.60 10.93
N MET A 25 -7.51 8.55 11.37
CA MET A 25 -6.95 9.75 12.01
C MET A 25 -6.09 9.33 13.21
N LYS A 26 -4.94 9.99 13.40
CA LYS A 26 -4.03 9.70 14.51
C LYS A 26 -3.71 10.97 15.29
N VAL A 27 -4.26 11.04 16.50
CA VAL A 27 -4.01 12.15 17.45
C VAL A 27 -2.55 12.12 17.95
N GLY A 28 -2.02 10.94 18.25
CA GLY A 28 -0.68 10.78 18.85
C GLY A 28 -0.69 10.96 20.37
N SER A 29 0.47 10.73 21.01
CA SER A 29 0.63 10.77 22.47
C SER A 29 0.88 12.18 23.04
N CYS A 30 1.27 13.13 22.19
CA CYS A 30 1.53 14.51 22.56
C CYS A 30 0.24 15.31 22.82
N ARG A 31 0.35 16.41 23.57
CA ARG A 31 -0.80 17.18 24.10
C ARG A 31 -0.96 18.58 23.49
N ALA A 32 -0.34 18.84 22.34
CA ALA A 32 -0.61 20.06 21.61
C ALA A 32 -1.96 19.97 20.88
N ALA A 33 -2.52 21.10 20.45
CA ALA A 33 -3.77 21.13 19.72
C ALA A 33 -3.53 21.77 18.35
N PHE A 34 -3.29 20.94 17.35
CA PHE A 34 -3.15 21.39 15.96
C PHE A 34 -4.41 20.96 15.18
N PRO A 35 -5.25 21.90 14.72
CA PRO A 35 -6.33 21.58 13.79
C PRO A 35 -5.74 21.05 12.49
N LYS A 36 -6.18 19.85 12.08
CA LYS A 36 -5.73 19.17 10.86
C LYS A 36 -6.94 18.51 10.19
N PHE A 37 -6.74 18.02 8.96
CA PHE A 37 -7.73 17.25 8.22
C PHE A 37 -7.26 15.82 8.02
N TYR A 38 -8.19 14.89 7.96
CA TYR A 38 -7.96 13.52 7.53
C TYR A 38 -9.07 13.09 6.58
N TYR A 39 -8.77 12.12 5.74
CA TYR A 39 -9.75 11.51 4.86
C TYR A 39 -10.53 10.42 5.59
N ASP A 40 -11.84 10.56 5.65
CA ASP A 40 -12.77 9.56 6.18
C ASP A 40 -13.30 8.71 5.02
N VAL A 41 -12.74 7.51 4.88
CA VAL A 41 -13.12 6.57 3.81
C VAL A 41 -14.57 6.06 3.93
N THR A 42 -15.13 6.02 5.14
CA THR A 42 -16.52 5.60 5.36
C THR A 42 -17.50 6.60 4.76
N ASN A 43 -17.14 7.89 4.85
CA ASN A 43 -17.98 8.99 4.39
C ASN A 43 -17.47 9.63 3.10
N GLN A 44 -16.41 9.06 2.52
CA GLN A 44 -15.72 9.55 1.31
C GLN A 44 -15.53 11.08 1.34
N SER A 45 -15.06 11.59 2.47
CA SER A 45 -14.94 13.04 2.68
C SER A 45 -13.80 13.38 3.63
N CYS A 46 -13.22 14.57 3.42
CA CYS A 46 -12.24 15.14 4.32
C CYS A 46 -12.91 15.77 5.53
N ARG A 47 -12.46 15.38 6.73
CA ARG A 47 -12.97 15.83 8.04
C ARG A 47 -11.85 16.39 8.89
N ASP A 48 -12.17 17.33 9.77
CA ASP A 48 -11.22 17.90 10.71
C ASP A 48 -11.00 16.99 11.93
N PHE A 49 -9.80 17.07 12.52
CA PHE A 49 -9.47 16.45 13.80
C PHE A 49 -8.37 17.25 14.50
N ILE A 50 -8.16 16.99 15.80
CA ILE A 50 -7.06 17.57 16.57
C ILE A 50 -5.86 16.63 16.56
N TYR A 51 -4.77 17.07 15.95
CA TYR A 51 -3.49 16.40 16.02
C TYR A 51 -2.70 16.85 17.26
N GLY A 52 -2.26 15.88 18.05
CA GLY A 52 -1.54 16.06 19.32
C GLY A 52 -0.12 16.61 19.18
N GLY A 53 0.43 16.64 17.96
CA GLY A 53 1.74 17.23 17.66
C GLY A 53 2.90 16.24 17.50
N CYS A 54 2.67 14.94 17.70
CA CYS A 54 3.66 13.90 17.38
C CYS A 54 3.03 12.62 16.86
N GLU A 55 3.87 11.78 16.24
CA GLU A 55 3.49 10.48 15.70
C GLU A 55 2.39 10.53 14.63
N ALA A 56 2.27 11.62 13.88
CA ALA A 56 1.38 11.69 12.73
C ALA A 56 1.58 10.49 11.81
N ASN A 57 0.48 9.95 11.32
CA ASN A 57 0.52 9.11 10.13
C ASN A 57 0.27 9.98 8.90
N ALA A 58 0.29 9.37 7.72
CA ALA A 58 0.22 10.10 6.47
C ALA A 58 -1.21 10.53 6.05
N ASN A 59 -2.23 10.25 6.86
CA ASN A 59 -3.60 10.79 6.72
C ASN A 59 -3.79 11.97 7.67
N ASN A 60 -2.97 13.00 7.48
CA ASN A 60 -2.91 14.20 8.32
C ASN A 60 -2.49 15.37 7.42
N PHE A 61 -3.44 16.27 7.14
CA PHE A 61 -3.30 17.35 6.17
C PHE A 61 -3.53 18.72 6.83
N ASP A 62 -2.86 19.74 6.31
CA ASP A 62 -2.94 21.09 6.87
C ASP A 62 -4.19 21.83 6.42
N SER A 63 -4.77 21.42 5.28
CA SER A 63 -5.96 22.03 4.72
C SER A 63 -6.93 20.99 4.17
N LYS A 64 -8.22 21.37 4.14
CA LYS A 64 -9.27 20.58 3.51
C LYS A 64 -8.99 20.35 2.03
N GLU A 65 -8.48 21.36 1.33
CA GLU A 65 -8.13 21.26 -0.09
C GLU A 65 -6.99 20.27 -0.34
N GLU A 66 -5.94 20.27 0.49
CA GLU A 66 -4.86 19.27 0.41
C GLU A 66 -5.40 17.85 0.61
N CYS A 67 -6.29 17.67 1.60
CA CYS A 67 -6.95 16.40 1.82
C CYS A 67 -7.83 15.99 0.61
N GLU A 68 -8.67 16.89 0.09
CA GLU A 68 -9.58 16.62 -1.04
C GLU A 68 -8.84 16.45 -2.38
N THR A 69 -7.66 17.03 -2.53
CA THR A 69 -6.81 16.80 -3.70
C THR A 69 -6.02 15.48 -3.57
N SER A 70 -5.70 15.06 -2.34
CA SER A 70 -5.19 13.72 -2.07
C SER A 70 -6.25 12.60 -2.27
N ASP A 71 -7.54 12.96 -2.21
CA ASP A 71 -8.74 12.10 -2.36
C ASP A 71 -8.86 11.39 -3.73
N LYS A 72 -8.02 11.67 -4.71
CA LYS A 72 -8.31 11.22 -6.08
C LYS A 72 -8.13 9.73 -6.38
N ARG A 73 -7.84 8.87 -5.40
CA ARG A 73 -8.08 7.42 -5.50
C ARG A 73 -7.66 6.66 -4.23
N CYS A 74 -8.63 6.43 -3.35
CA CYS A 74 -8.57 5.32 -2.39
C CYS A 74 -8.68 3.98 -3.15
N VAL A 75 -7.68 3.63 -3.97
CA VAL A 75 -7.70 2.33 -4.65
C VAL A 75 -7.34 1.27 -3.63
N SER A 76 -8.19 0.26 -3.52
CA SER A 76 -7.96 -0.83 -2.61
C SER A 76 -6.84 -1.75 -3.12
N TYR A 77 -6.11 -2.39 -2.19
CA TYR A 77 -5.18 -3.46 -2.55
C TYR A 77 -5.85 -4.54 -3.43
N PRO A 78 -7.09 -4.99 -3.14
CA PRO A 78 -7.81 -5.89 -4.06
C PRO A 78 -7.94 -5.38 -5.49
N GLU A 79 -8.27 -4.11 -5.70
CA GLU A 79 -8.38 -3.53 -7.05
C GLU A 79 -7.03 -3.42 -7.76
N LEU A 80 -5.97 -3.08 -7.02
CA LEU A 80 -4.62 -2.90 -7.56
C LEU A 80 -3.91 -4.23 -7.82
N CYS A 81 -4.15 -5.25 -6.99
CA CYS A 81 -3.26 -6.39 -6.87
C CYS A 81 -3.98 -7.74 -6.83
N GLU A 82 -5.29 -7.81 -6.60
CA GLU A 82 -6.02 -9.10 -6.57
C GLU A 82 -6.99 -9.27 -7.74
N ALA A 83 -7.32 -8.20 -8.46
CA ALA A 83 -8.15 -8.27 -9.65
C ALA A 83 -7.44 -9.08 -10.75
N GLU A 84 -8.16 -10.01 -11.38
CA GLU A 84 -7.68 -10.75 -12.55
C GLU A 84 -7.38 -9.78 -13.72
N PRO A 85 -6.42 -10.05 -14.62
CA PRO A 85 -6.04 -9.12 -15.68
C PRO A 85 -7.19 -8.86 -16.67
N ASP A 86 -7.42 -7.60 -17.01
CA ASP A 86 -8.49 -7.18 -17.93
C ASP A 86 -7.92 -6.53 -19.21
N VAL A 87 -8.14 -7.21 -20.33
CA VAL A 87 -7.72 -6.75 -21.67
C VAL A 87 -8.54 -5.53 -22.11
N GLY A 88 -9.79 -5.41 -21.67
CA GLY A 88 -10.73 -4.40 -22.15
C GLY A 88 -11.20 -4.62 -23.60
N PRO A 89 -12.12 -3.77 -24.11
CA PRO A 89 -12.77 -3.95 -25.40
C PRO A 89 -11.98 -3.39 -26.60
N CYS A 90 -10.98 -2.54 -26.36
CA CYS A 90 -10.11 -2.02 -27.42
C CYS A 90 -9.14 -3.11 -27.92
N ARG A 91 -8.65 -2.99 -29.15
CA ARG A 91 -7.89 -4.04 -29.86
C ARG A 91 -6.43 -3.69 -30.13
N ALA A 92 -5.87 -2.72 -29.42
CA ALA A 92 -4.43 -2.50 -29.45
C ALA A 92 -3.71 -3.64 -28.68
N MET A 93 -2.40 -3.78 -28.89
CA MET A 93 -1.60 -4.83 -28.24
C MET A 93 -0.48 -4.22 -27.41
N PHE A 94 -0.84 -3.66 -26.25
CA PHE A 94 0.15 -3.12 -25.32
C PHE A 94 0.61 -4.20 -24.34
N ARG A 95 1.93 -4.40 -24.22
CA ARG A 95 2.51 -5.29 -23.21
C ARG A 95 2.47 -4.61 -21.85
N HIS A 96 1.63 -5.10 -20.95
CA HIS A 96 1.47 -4.59 -19.59
C HIS A 96 1.66 -5.72 -18.57
N TRP A 97 1.59 -5.40 -17.29
CA TRP A 97 1.84 -6.30 -16.16
C TRP A 97 0.66 -6.27 -15.18
N TYR A 98 0.35 -7.41 -14.59
CA TYR A 98 -0.61 -7.54 -13.49
C TYR A 98 0.03 -8.36 -12.36
N TYR A 99 -0.34 -8.10 -11.12
CA TYR A 99 0.09 -8.88 -9.96
C TYR A 99 -0.80 -10.10 -9.81
N ASP A 100 -0.20 -11.27 -9.80
CA ASP A 100 -0.86 -12.53 -9.49
C ASP A 100 -0.66 -12.80 -8.00
N SER A 101 -1.68 -12.52 -7.18
CA SER A 101 -1.62 -12.68 -5.72
C SER A 101 -1.52 -14.14 -5.26
N LYS A 102 -1.89 -15.11 -6.11
CA LYS A 102 -1.76 -16.54 -5.80
C LYS A 102 -0.31 -17.00 -5.90
N VAL A 103 0.44 -16.39 -6.81
CA VAL A 103 1.87 -16.66 -7.04
C VAL A 103 2.77 -15.66 -6.30
N GLY A 104 2.24 -14.48 -5.95
CA GLY A 104 2.96 -13.38 -5.33
C GLY A 104 3.98 -12.71 -6.26
N SER A 105 3.65 -12.60 -7.55
CA SER A 105 4.55 -12.02 -8.55
C SER A 105 3.80 -11.36 -9.71
N CYS A 106 4.45 -10.41 -10.37
CA CYS A 106 3.91 -9.72 -11.54
C CYS A 106 4.12 -10.54 -12.81
N LYS A 107 3.04 -10.75 -13.55
CA LYS A 107 3.03 -11.45 -14.84
C LYS A 107 2.61 -10.49 -15.93
N GLY A 108 3.22 -10.61 -17.11
CA GLY A 108 2.85 -9.75 -18.22
C GLY A 108 1.64 -10.29 -18.99
N PHE A 109 0.78 -9.37 -19.43
CA PHE A 109 -0.42 -9.63 -20.23
C PHE A 109 -0.57 -8.61 -21.37
N THR A 110 -1.56 -8.81 -22.25
CA THR A 110 -1.88 -7.87 -23.33
C THR A 110 -3.03 -6.96 -22.88
N TYR A 111 -2.79 -5.65 -22.86
CA TYR A 111 -3.83 -4.65 -22.63
C TYR A 111 -4.31 -4.07 -23.96
N GLY A 112 -5.64 -4.10 -24.14
CA GLY A 112 -6.33 -3.65 -25.36
C GLY A 112 -6.31 -2.14 -25.59
N GLY A 113 -5.92 -1.36 -24.58
CA GLY A 113 -5.74 0.10 -24.66
C GLY A 113 -6.89 0.94 -24.10
N CYS A 114 -7.99 0.34 -23.65
CA CYS A 114 -9.06 1.06 -22.95
C CYS A 114 -9.85 0.17 -21.98
N ARG A 115 -10.51 0.80 -21.00
CA ARG A 115 -11.49 0.21 -20.05
C ARG A 115 -11.02 -1.08 -19.32
N GLY A 116 -9.72 -1.23 -19.10
CA GLY A 116 -9.20 -2.26 -18.19
C GLY A 116 -9.36 -1.88 -16.72
N ASN A 117 -9.00 -2.79 -15.82
CA ASN A 117 -9.01 -2.57 -14.37
C ASN A 117 -7.70 -1.94 -13.84
N LYS A 118 -7.55 -1.89 -12.51
CA LYS A 118 -6.41 -1.24 -11.83
C LYS A 118 -5.20 -2.15 -11.62
N ASN A 119 -5.36 -3.46 -11.75
CA ASN A 119 -4.24 -4.41 -11.76
C ASN A 119 -3.61 -4.45 -13.16
N ASN A 120 -3.11 -3.29 -13.60
CA ASN A 120 -2.65 -3.03 -14.95
C ASN A 120 -1.54 -1.98 -14.90
N TYR A 121 -0.31 -2.45 -15.03
CA TYR A 121 0.91 -1.68 -14.87
C TYR A 121 1.73 -1.68 -16.15
N VAL A 122 2.33 -0.55 -16.49
CA VAL A 122 3.16 -0.43 -17.70
C VAL A 122 4.47 -1.20 -17.56
N THR A 123 5.01 -1.29 -16.34
CA THR A 123 6.30 -1.94 -16.05
C THR A 123 6.16 -2.96 -14.93
N GLU A 124 6.99 -4.00 -14.96
CA GLU A 124 7.07 -5.00 -13.89
C GLU A 124 7.46 -4.34 -12.56
N GLN A 125 8.38 -3.37 -12.59
CA GLN A 125 8.82 -2.64 -11.42
C GLN A 125 7.69 -1.85 -10.77
N SER A 126 6.84 -1.16 -11.55
CA SER A 126 5.66 -0.47 -11.00
C SER A 126 4.66 -1.43 -10.38
N CYS A 127 4.52 -2.64 -10.95
CA CYS A 127 3.62 -3.66 -10.44
C CYS A 127 4.13 -4.21 -9.11
N MET A 128 5.38 -4.66 -9.07
CA MET A 128 6.01 -5.21 -7.85
C MET A 128 6.05 -4.15 -6.75
N GLY A 129 6.58 -2.97 -7.05
CA GLY A 129 6.65 -1.86 -6.10
C GLY A 129 5.29 -1.29 -5.67
N THR A 130 4.17 -1.63 -6.30
CA THR A 130 2.85 -1.28 -5.78
C THR A 130 2.30 -2.39 -4.88
N CYS A 131 2.45 -3.64 -5.31
CA CYS A 131 1.80 -4.78 -4.68
C CYS A 131 2.61 -5.43 -3.56
N THR A 132 3.93 -5.17 -3.43
CA THR A 132 4.76 -5.76 -2.37
C THR A 132 5.26 -4.77 -1.32
N GLU A 133 4.87 -3.50 -1.35
CA GLU A 133 5.30 -2.49 -0.36
C GLU A 133 4.94 -2.88 1.09
N HIS A 134 3.77 -3.50 1.27
CA HIS A 134 3.34 -3.96 2.58
C HIS A 134 4.33 -4.97 3.20
N CYS A 135 5.06 -5.73 2.39
CA CYS A 135 6.09 -6.67 2.85
C CYS A 135 7.30 -5.97 3.51
N LEU A 136 7.49 -4.67 3.27
CA LEU A 136 8.60 -3.90 3.84
C LEU A 136 8.26 -3.27 5.19
N LEU A 137 7.00 -3.38 5.64
CA LEU A 137 6.57 -2.84 6.92
C LEU A 137 7.07 -3.71 8.07
N MET A 138 7.50 -3.09 9.17
CA MET A 138 7.80 -3.81 10.41
C MET A 138 6.54 -4.53 10.93
N PRO A 139 6.66 -5.68 11.62
CA PRO A 139 5.50 -6.33 12.22
C PRO A 139 4.82 -5.42 13.24
N ASP A 140 3.49 -5.35 13.20
CA ASP A 140 2.69 -4.56 14.13
C ASP A 140 1.68 -5.46 14.86
N ALA A 141 1.94 -5.68 16.15
CA ALA A 141 1.08 -6.47 17.02
C ALA A 141 -0.28 -5.81 17.31
N GLY A 142 -0.37 -4.48 17.12
CA GLY A 142 -1.53 -3.70 17.51
C GLY A 142 -1.74 -3.59 19.04
N PRO A 143 -2.75 -2.84 19.47
CA PRO A 143 -2.96 -2.53 20.89
C PRO A 143 -3.73 -3.61 21.68
N CYS A 144 -4.36 -4.58 21.00
CA CYS A 144 -5.08 -5.65 21.66
C CYS A 144 -4.13 -6.68 22.30
N ARG A 145 -4.63 -7.46 23.27
CA ARG A 145 -3.81 -8.33 24.14
C ARG A 145 -4.06 -9.84 23.95
N ALA A 146 -4.70 -10.24 22.85
CA ALA A 146 -4.74 -11.66 22.49
C ALA A 146 -3.34 -12.11 22.01
N ALA A 147 -3.15 -13.42 21.89
CA ALA A 147 -1.88 -13.99 21.45
C ALA A 147 -2.09 -14.89 20.23
N PHE A 148 -2.09 -14.28 19.04
CA PHE A 148 -2.18 -15.01 17.78
C PHE A 148 -0.78 -15.18 17.17
N PRO A 149 -0.24 -16.40 17.06
CA PRO A 149 0.99 -16.65 16.34
C PRO A 149 0.78 -16.36 14.84
N MET A 150 1.53 -15.40 14.31
CA MET A 150 1.46 -14.97 12.91
C MET A 150 2.87 -14.88 12.33
N PHE A 151 2.97 -14.68 11.02
CA PHE A 151 4.23 -14.49 10.31
C PHE A 151 4.30 -13.11 9.67
N PHE A 152 5.50 -12.56 9.57
CA PHE A 152 5.80 -11.35 8.82
C PHE A 152 7.06 -11.59 7.98
N TYR A 153 7.17 -10.89 6.85
CA TYR A 153 8.37 -10.93 6.01
C TYR A 153 9.42 -9.96 6.55
N ASP A 154 10.62 -10.47 6.81
CA ASP A 154 11.76 -9.65 7.20
C ASP A 154 12.69 -9.45 5.98
N PRO A 155 12.70 -8.24 5.39
CA PRO A 155 13.54 -7.94 4.23
C PRO A 155 15.05 -8.08 4.53
N SER A 156 15.47 -7.87 5.78
CA SER A 156 16.89 -7.96 6.14
C SER A 156 17.43 -9.40 6.09
N THR A 157 16.55 -10.38 6.29
CA THR A 157 16.91 -11.80 6.25
C THR A 157 16.38 -12.52 5.02
N ASP A 158 15.58 -11.85 4.19
CA ASP A 158 14.84 -12.44 3.07
C ASP A 158 14.03 -13.69 3.49
N THR A 159 13.45 -13.65 4.70
CA THR A 159 12.66 -14.76 5.24
C THR A 159 11.44 -14.30 6.01
N CYS A 160 10.43 -15.17 6.08
CA CYS A 160 9.28 -14.99 6.95
C CYS A 160 9.55 -15.52 8.36
N GLN A 161 9.40 -14.65 9.35
CA GLN A 161 9.61 -14.90 10.77
C GLN A 161 8.28 -14.82 11.54
N SER A 162 8.19 -15.47 12.70
CA SER A 162 6.99 -15.44 13.52
C SER A 162 6.96 -14.25 14.48
N PHE A 163 5.76 -13.76 14.78
CA PHE A 163 5.49 -12.77 15.82
C PHE A 163 4.12 -13.00 16.46
N ILE A 164 3.83 -12.32 17.57
CA ILE A 164 2.54 -12.39 18.25
C ILE A 164 1.68 -11.19 17.84
N TYR A 165 0.57 -11.45 17.18
CA TYR A 165 -0.44 -10.45 16.87
C TYR A 165 -1.48 -10.34 17.99
N GLY A 166 -1.75 -9.13 18.43
CA GLY A 166 -2.63 -8.79 19.54
C GLY A 166 -4.12 -8.97 19.26
N GLY A 167 -4.50 -9.12 17.99
CA GLY A 167 -5.88 -9.40 17.57
C GLY A 167 -6.66 -8.21 17.00
N CYS A 168 -6.11 -6.99 17.01
CA CYS A 168 -6.72 -5.84 16.34
C CYS A 168 -5.68 -4.87 15.78
N HIS A 169 -6.07 -4.05 14.80
CA HIS A 169 -5.19 -3.14 14.06
C HIS A 169 -4.02 -3.87 13.37
N GLY A 170 -2.79 -3.38 13.54
CA GLY A 170 -1.63 -3.85 12.81
C GLY A 170 -1.54 -3.31 11.38
N ASN A 171 -0.70 -3.94 10.58
CA ASN A 171 -0.49 -3.62 9.17
C ASN A 171 -0.57 -4.88 8.28
N GLY A 172 -0.29 -4.70 6.98
CA GLY A 172 -0.40 -5.74 5.97
C GLY A 172 0.70 -6.80 5.97
N ASN A 173 1.82 -6.59 6.67
CA ASN A 173 2.89 -7.59 6.78
C ASN A 173 2.54 -8.64 7.85
N ARG A 174 1.46 -9.39 7.62
CA ARG A 174 0.92 -10.34 8.60
C ARG A 174 0.19 -11.48 7.90
N TYR A 175 0.71 -12.69 8.09
CA TYR A 175 0.23 -13.91 7.42
C TYR A 175 0.01 -15.03 8.42
N SER A 176 -0.97 -15.89 8.16
CA SER A 176 -1.29 -17.02 9.04
C SER A 176 -0.34 -18.21 8.88
N SER A 177 0.39 -18.29 7.77
CA SER A 177 1.39 -19.33 7.51
C SER A 177 2.68 -18.75 6.94
N LYS A 178 3.78 -19.46 7.16
CA LYS A 178 5.09 -19.11 6.60
C LYS A 178 5.05 -19.21 5.07
N GLU A 179 4.33 -20.20 4.54
CA GLU A 179 4.19 -20.45 3.11
C GLU A 179 3.47 -19.31 2.39
N ASP A 180 2.37 -18.80 2.96
CA ASP A 180 1.61 -17.67 2.40
C ASP A 180 2.42 -16.36 2.46
N CYS A 181 3.18 -16.17 3.55
CA CYS A 181 4.11 -15.05 3.66
C CYS A 181 5.20 -15.11 2.59
N MET A 182 5.86 -16.26 2.44
CA MET A 182 6.95 -16.43 1.47
C MET A 182 6.44 -16.33 0.04
N SER A 183 5.26 -16.87 -0.27
CA SER A 183 4.71 -16.76 -1.63
C SER A 183 4.47 -15.30 -2.01
N ARG A 184 3.90 -14.49 -1.11
CA ARG A 184 3.53 -13.09 -1.38
C ARG A 184 4.71 -12.12 -1.37
N CYS A 185 5.69 -12.33 -0.50
CA CYS A 185 6.72 -11.33 -0.21
C CYS A 185 8.14 -11.65 -0.68
N ARG A 186 8.44 -12.90 -1.05
CA ARG A 186 9.80 -13.30 -1.47
C ARG A 186 10.36 -12.46 -2.63
N SER A 187 9.50 -11.94 -3.48
CA SER A 187 9.90 -11.13 -4.64
C SER A 187 9.99 -9.62 -4.33
N ALA A 188 9.72 -9.20 -3.09
CA ALA A 188 9.69 -7.78 -2.71
C ALA A 188 11.05 -7.08 -2.92
N HIS A 189 12.15 -7.80 -2.81
CA HIS A 189 13.52 -7.29 -3.01
C HIS A 189 13.97 -7.18 -4.47
N LEU A 190 13.20 -7.64 -5.46
CA LEU A 190 13.59 -7.56 -6.87
C LEU A 190 13.40 -6.17 -7.48
N SER A 191 13.01 -5.16 -6.70
CA SER A 191 13.01 -3.76 -7.11
C SER A 191 14.42 -3.17 -6.91
N PRO A 192 15.20 -2.90 -7.98
CA PRO A 192 16.48 -2.24 -7.83
C PRO A 192 16.26 -0.80 -7.36
N THR A 193 16.95 -0.42 -6.29
CA THR A 193 17.16 0.98 -5.86
C THR A 193 17.79 1.83 -6.94
#